data_AF-A0A362X2A7-F1
#
_entry.id   AF-A0A362X2A7-F1
#
_cell.length_a   1.000
_cell.length_b   1.000
_cell.length_c   1.000
_cell.angle_alpha   90.00
_cell.angle_beta   90.00
_cell.angle_gamma   90.00
#
_symmetry.space_group_name_H-M   'P 1'
#
loop_
_entity.id
_entity.type
_entity.pdbx_description
1 polymer ?
#
loop_
_entity_poly.entity_id
_entity_poly.type
_entity_poly.pdbx_seq_one_letter_code
_entity_poly.pdbx_strand_id
1 'polypeptide(L)'
;MKNLYKPIVKLFILILITFSFTSNFAQEQNMGFVLTSDGLAIFGESVPITSTITKSSGTIVWFQENNGNSDTTVFNITNTTGNWDQAASTGALNYELDWEGLSCELSLTEGASGIIAKLTIHISEEKHDEYIFNINSVTYQ
;
A
#
# COMPACT_ATOMS: atom_id res chain seq x y z
N MET A 1 -48.84 -16.89 34.34
CA MET A 1 -48.12 -17.05 33.05
C MET A 1 -46.94 -16.09 33.06
N LYS A 2 -45.70 -16.60 33.23
CA LYS A 2 -44.49 -15.76 33.29
C LYS A 2 -44.17 -15.25 31.89
N ASN A 3 -43.86 -13.95 31.79
CA ASN A 3 -43.66 -13.23 30.54
C ASN A 3 -42.36 -13.70 29.83
N LEU A 4 -42.46 -14.75 29.03
CA LEU A 4 -41.36 -15.37 28.27
C LEU A 4 -40.79 -14.47 27.16
N TYR A 5 -41.43 -13.32 26.87
CA TYR A 5 -40.99 -12.39 25.84
C TYR A 5 -39.72 -11.59 26.21
N LYS A 6 -39.50 -11.33 27.50
CA LYS A 6 -38.46 -10.41 27.98
C LYS A 6 -37.00 -10.89 27.78
N PRO A 7 -36.65 -12.18 27.96
CA PRO A 7 -35.29 -12.66 27.71
C PRO A 7 -34.96 -12.84 26.21
N ILE A 8 -35.95 -13.14 25.37
CA ILE A 8 -35.74 -13.39 23.93
C ILE A 8 -35.35 -12.09 23.20
N VAL A 9 -36.03 -10.98 23.50
CA VAL A 9 -35.71 -9.66 22.90
C VAL A 9 -34.29 -9.20 23.28
N LYS A 10 -33.84 -9.49 24.51
CA LYS A 10 -32.47 -9.14 24.95
C LYS A 10 -31.39 -9.93 24.21
N LEU A 11 -31.64 -11.19 23.87
CA LEU A 11 -30.70 -12.04 23.12
C LEU A 11 -30.56 -11.56 21.66
N PHE A 12 -31.67 -11.16 21.03
CA PHE A 12 -31.67 -10.58 19.68
C PHE A 12 -30.90 -9.25 19.60
N ILE A 13 -31.04 -8.38 20.60
CA ILE A 13 -30.31 -7.10 20.65
C ILE A 13 -28.81 -7.34 20.81
N LEU A 14 -28.40 -8.32 21.62
CA LEU A 14 -26.99 -8.64 21.84
C LEU A 14 -26.31 -9.15 20.56
N ILE A 15 -26.99 -9.99 19.78
CA ILE A 15 -26.49 -10.53 18.50
C ILE A 15 -26.34 -9.42 17.45
N LEU A 16 -27.28 -8.46 17.41
CA LEU A 16 -27.23 -7.33 16.49
C LEU A 16 -26.04 -6.39 16.78
N ILE A 17 -25.74 -6.17 18.06
CA ILE A 17 -24.61 -5.32 18.50
C ILE A 17 -23.28 -6.00 18.13
N THR A 18 -23.14 -7.31 18.30
CA THR A 18 -21.91 -8.02 17.92
C THR A 18 -21.67 -8.07 16.41
N PHE A 19 -22.74 -8.08 15.59
CA PHE A 19 -22.61 -8.03 14.13
C PHE A 19 -22.17 -6.65 13.60
N SER A 20 -22.35 -5.59 14.40
CA SER A 20 -22.02 -4.21 14.03
C SER A 20 -20.54 -3.85 14.23
N PHE A 21 -19.77 -4.69 14.94
CA PHE A 21 -18.35 -4.44 15.20
C PHE A 21 -17.41 -5.10 14.17
N THR A 22 -17.88 -6.07 13.38
CA THR A 22 -17.04 -6.77 12.39
C THR A 22 -17.04 -6.13 11.01
N SER A 23 -17.89 -5.12 10.76
CA SER A 23 -18.01 -4.48 9.44
C SER A 23 -16.93 -3.42 9.14
N ASN A 24 -15.98 -3.18 10.05
CA ASN A 24 -14.89 -2.21 9.83
C ASN A 24 -13.61 -2.84 9.24
N PHE A 25 -13.57 -4.16 9.01
CA PHE A 25 -12.32 -4.85 8.62
C PHE A 25 -12.15 -5.11 7.13
N ALA A 26 -12.98 -4.51 6.28
CA ALA A 26 -12.86 -4.63 4.83
C ALA A 26 -13.19 -3.31 4.12
N GLN A 27 -12.75 -2.18 4.68
CA GLN A 27 -12.63 -0.98 3.87
C GLN A 27 -11.42 -1.22 2.96
N GLU A 28 -11.70 -1.82 1.81
CA GLU A 28 -10.79 -1.89 0.67
C GLU A 28 -10.19 -0.50 0.49
N GLN A 29 -8.93 -0.30 0.90
CA GLN A 29 -8.27 1.00 0.80
C GLN A 29 -7.96 1.27 -0.68
N ASN A 30 -8.99 1.59 -1.45
CA ASN A 30 -8.86 2.08 -2.82
C ASN A 30 -8.42 3.55 -2.82
N MET A 31 -7.44 3.88 -2.00
CA MET A 31 -6.80 5.19 -1.95
C MET A 31 -5.95 5.36 -3.21
N GLY A 32 -6.16 6.41 -4.01
CA GLY A 32 -5.21 6.81 -5.04
C GLY A 32 -4.10 7.67 -4.44
N PHE A 33 -2.86 7.53 -4.93
CA PHE A 33 -1.77 8.40 -4.51
C PHE A 33 -0.72 8.61 -5.61
N VAL A 34 0.05 9.67 -5.45
CA VAL A 34 1.27 9.96 -6.19
C VAL A 34 2.40 10.21 -5.19
N LEU A 35 3.46 9.43 -5.26
CA LEU A 35 4.70 9.61 -4.50
C LEU A 35 5.78 10.14 -5.42
N THR A 36 6.57 11.11 -4.95
CA THR A 36 7.74 11.62 -5.69
C THR A 36 9.02 11.47 -4.88
N SER A 37 10.11 11.16 -5.58
CA SER A 37 11.46 11.04 -5.02
C SER A 37 12.49 11.58 -6.01
N ASP A 38 13.51 12.29 -5.54
CA ASP A 38 14.59 12.84 -6.38
C ASP A 38 15.80 11.90 -6.48
N GLY A 39 15.70 10.72 -5.85
CA GLY A 39 16.71 9.68 -5.89
C GLY A 39 16.18 8.37 -5.37
N LEU A 40 16.91 7.29 -5.59
CA LEU A 40 16.57 6.00 -5.00
C LEU A 40 17.85 5.22 -4.68
N ALA A 41 17.79 4.36 -3.68
CA ALA A 41 18.90 3.49 -3.33
C ALA A 41 18.73 2.14 -4.04
N ILE A 42 19.78 1.70 -4.75
CA ILE A 42 19.87 0.39 -5.40
C ILE A 42 21.07 -0.32 -4.79
N PHE A 43 20.87 -1.53 -4.25
CA PHE A 43 21.93 -2.28 -3.56
C PHE A 43 22.64 -1.46 -2.45
N GLY A 44 21.90 -0.55 -1.80
CA GLY A 44 22.40 0.34 -0.74
C GLY A 44 23.08 1.62 -1.22
N GLU A 45 23.30 1.79 -2.53
CA GLU A 45 23.93 2.97 -3.12
C GLU A 45 22.88 3.97 -3.60
N SER A 46 23.02 5.23 -3.22
CA SER A 46 22.10 6.30 -3.64
C SER A 46 22.38 6.72 -5.08
N VAL A 47 21.36 6.67 -5.93
CA VAL A 47 21.43 7.04 -7.35
C VAL A 47 20.48 8.22 -7.62
N PRO A 48 20.92 9.28 -8.33
CA PRO A 48 20.10 10.46 -8.61
C PRO A 48 19.11 10.19 -9.76
N ILE A 49 18.13 9.32 -9.52
CA ILE A 49 17.04 9.01 -10.44
C ILE A 49 15.76 9.61 -9.87
N THR A 50 15.19 10.58 -10.57
CA THR A 50 13.89 11.13 -10.21
C THR A 50 12.84 10.06 -10.47
N SER A 51 12.03 9.76 -9.46
CA SER A 51 11.02 8.70 -9.51
C SER A 51 9.65 9.24 -9.10
N THR A 52 8.62 8.83 -9.83
CA THR A 52 7.22 9.04 -9.47
C THR A 52 6.50 7.70 -9.43
N ILE A 53 5.88 7.38 -8.30
CA ILE A 53 5.06 6.18 -8.13
C ILE A 53 3.61 6.61 -8.00
N THR A 54 2.79 6.25 -8.99
CA THR A 54 1.36 6.56 -9.01
C THR A 54 0.56 5.29 -8.80
N LYS A 55 -0.27 5.25 -7.75
CA LYS A 55 -1.25 4.18 -7.56
C LYS A 55 -2.62 4.66 -8.00
N SER A 56 -3.22 3.93 -8.94
CA SER A 56 -4.59 4.14 -9.41
C SER A 56 -5.28 2.78 -9.51
N SER A 57 -6.59 2.74 -9.25
CA SER A 57 -7.41 1.52 -9.14
C SER A 57 -6.85 0.26 -9.83
N GLY A 58 -6.26 -0.64 -9.05
CA GLY A 58 -5.75 -1.94 -9.51
C GLY A 58 -4.33 -1.94 -10.10
N THR A 59 -3.65 -0.79 -10.21
CA THR A 59 -2.29 -0.69 -10.74
C THR A 59 -1.40 0.27 -9.97
N ILE A 60 -0.10 0.04 -10.08
CA ILE A 60 0.96 0.97 -9.70
C ILE A 60 1.80 1.28 -10.93
N VAL A 61 2.05 2.55 -11.19
CA VAL A 61 2.90 3.02 -12.29
C VAL A 61 4.13 3.67 -11.70
N TRP A 62 5.31 3.16 -12.04
CA TRP A 62 6.59 3.75 -11.69
C TRP A 62 7.17 4.43 -12.93
N PHE A 63 7.23 5.76 -12.89
CA PHE A 63 7.96 6.58 -13.84
C PHE A 63 9.34 6.92 -13.26
N GLN A 64 10.37 6.79 -14.08
CA GLN A 64 11.75 7.13 -13.72
C GLN A 64 12.38 8.04 -14.78
N GLU A 65 13.16 9.01 -14.34
CA GLU A 65 13.94 9.90 -15.19
C GLU A 65 15.40 9.97 -14.71
N ASN A 66 16.34 9.84 -15.64
CA ASN A 66 17.77 10.01 -15.40
C ASN A 66 18.44 10.68 -16.61
N ASN A 67 18.93 11.91 -16.40
CA ASN A 67 19.65 12.70 -17.41
C ASN A 67 18.88 12.83 -18.74
N GLY A 68 17.57 13.11 -18.66
CA GLY A 68 16.70 13.28 -19.84
C GLY A 68 16.25 11.98 -20.52
N ASN A 69 16.71 10.82 -20.04
CA ASN A 69 16.10 9.53 -20.42
C ASN A 69 15.02 9.18 -19.41
N SER A 70 13.87 8.73 -19.90
CA SER A 70 12.74 8.33 -19.06
C SER A 70 12.26 6.94 -19.40
N ASP A 71 11.76 6.24 -18.39
CA ASP A 71 11.14 4.93 -18.53
C ASP A 71 9.91 4.82 -17.63
N THR A 72 8.99 3.91 -17.97
CA THR A 72 7.74 3.72 -17.24
C THR A 72 7.42 2.24 -17.13
N THR A 73 7.30 1.78 -15.90
CA THR A 73 6.90 0.41 -15.57
C THR A 73 5.50 0.39 -14.97
N VAL A 74 4.66 -0.56 -15.39
CA VAL A 74 3.29 -0.73 -14.89
C VAL A 74 3.18 -2.08 -14.20
N PHE A 75 2.70 -2.04 -12.96
CA PHE A 75 2.47 -3.19 -12.10
C PHE A 75 0.97 -3.38 -11.88
N ASN A 76 0.50 -4.62 -11.93
CA ASN A 76 -0.87 -4.97 -11.56
C ASN A 76 -0.90 -5.28 -10.06
N ILE A 77 -1.84 -4.69 -9.32
CA ILE A 77 -2.03 -4.99 -7.90
C ILE A 77 -2.82 -6.30 -7.79
N THR A 78 -2.22 -7.30 -7.16
CA THR A 78 -2.86 -8.60 -6.92
C THR A 78 -3.43 -8.69 -5.50
N ASN A 79 -2.80 -8.02 -4.54
CA ASN A 79 -3.26 -7.94 -3.16
C ASN A 79 -2.82 -6.62 -2.51
N THR A 80 -3.54 -6.21 -1.46
CA THR A 80 -3.16 -5.06 -0.64
C THR A 80 -3.42 -5.40 0.83
N THR A 81 -2.41 -5.17 1.67
CA THR A 81 -2.50 -5.38 3.11
C THR A 81 -1.94 -4.19 3.88
N GLY A 82 -2.27 -4.12 5.16
CA GLY A 82 -1.79 -3.07 6.06
C GLY A 82 -2.86 -2.03 6.37
N ASN A 83 -2.42 -0.97 7.03
CA ASN A 83 -3.25 0.15 7.44
C ASN A 83 -2.45 1.46 7.30
N TRP A 84 -3.05 2.42 6.61
CA TRP A 84 -2.48 3.75 6.40
C TRP A 84 -3.44 4.83 6.85
N ASP A 85 -2.92 5.79 7.59
CA ASP A 85 -3.61 7.04 7.88
C ASP A 85 -3.21 8.08 6.82
N GLN A 86 -4.14 8.39 5.92
CA GLN A 86 -3.94 9.39 4.87
C GLN A 86 -3.80 10.81 5.41
N ALA A 87 -4.47 11.13 6.52
CA ALA A 87 -4.44 12.48 7.08
C ALA A 87 -3.08 12.79 7.72
N ALA A 88 -2.45 11.76 8.29
CA ALA A 88 -1.14 11.86 8.93
C ALA A 88 0.02 11.42 8.02
N SER A 89 -0.26 10.72 6.91
CA SER A 89 0.74 10.06 6.07
C SER A 89 1.61 9.06 6.86
N THR A 90 0.97 8.27 7.73
CA THR A 90 1.62 7.34 8.66
C THR A 90 1.03 5.93 8.58
N GLY A 91 1.79 4.94 9.05
CA GLY A 91 1.37 3.54 9.09
C GLY A 91 2.22 2.65 8.18
N ALA A 92 1.62 1.57 7.69
CA ALA A 92 2.27 0.63 6.79
C ALA A 92 1.28 0.06 5.76
N LEU A 93 1.64 0.10 4.48
CA LEU A 93 0.91 -0.55 3.39
C LEU A 93 1.85 -1.46 2.62
N ASN A 94 1.36 -2.64 2.27
CA ASN A 94 2.06 -3.55 1.37
C ASN A 94 1.15 -3.89 0.19
N TYR A 95 1.69 -3.76 -1.01
CA TYR A 95 1.08 -4.16 -2.25
C TYR A 95 1.83 -5.37 -2.78
N GLU A 96 1.11 -6.47 -2.99
CA GLU A 96 1.60 -7.56 -3.84
C GLU A 96 1.26 -7.19 -5.29
N LEU A 97 2.24 -7.35 -6.16
CA LEU A 97 2.26 -6.84 -7.51
C LEU A 97 2.65 -7.94 -8.50
N ASP A 98 2.11 -7.86 -9.71
CA ASP A 98 2.54 -8.64 -10.87
C ASP A 98 3.10 -7.70 -11.94
N TRP A 99 4.29 -8.04 -12.44
CA TRP A 99 4.91 -7.37 -13.59
C TRP A 99 5.49 -8.41 -14.53
N GLU A 100 4.85 -8.57 -15.69
CA GLU A 100 5.27 -9.53 -16.73
C GLU A 100 5.44 -10.98 -16.20
N GLY A 101 4.62 -11.37 -15.23
CA GLY A 101 4.67 -12.69 -14.59
C GLY A 101 5.69 -12.80 -13.44
N LEU A 102 6.41 -11.72 -13.10
CA LEU A 102 7.26 -11.64 -11.92
C LEU A 102 6.46 -11.14 -10.71
N SER A 103 6.64 -11.82 -9.58
CA SER A 103 6.12 -11.35 -8.29
C SER A 103 6.91 -10.13 -7.84
N CYS A 104 6.20 -9.08 -7.44
CA CYS A 104 6.80 -7.86 -6.94
C CYS A 104 6.08 -7.44 -5.65
N GLU A 105 6.76 -6.68 -4.80
CA GLU A 105 6.20 -6.12 -3.57
C GLU A 105 6.53 -4.64 -3.49
N LEU A 106 5.52 -3.78 -3.26
CA LEU A 106 5.74 -2.40 -2.86
C LEU A 106 5.27 -2.19 -1.43
N SER A 107 6.18 -1.77 -0.56
CA SER A 107 5.85 -1.40 0.81
C SER A 107 5.99 0.12 1.01
N LEU A 108 5.04 0.71 1.72
CA LEU A 108 5.08 2.09 2.21
C LEU A 108 5.15 2.03 3.73
N THR A 109 6.13 2.71 4.31
CA THR A 109 6.31 2.79 5.76
C THR A 109 6.66 4.20 6.20
N GLU A 110 6.29 4.56 7.42
CA GLU A 110 6.84 5.74 8.06
C GLU A 110 8.32 5.50 8.45
N GLY A 111 9.20 6.39 8.00
CA GLY A 111 10.59 6.47 8.40
C GLY A 111 10.85 7.73 9.23
N ALA A 112 12.02 7.79 9.86
CA ALA A 112 12.43 8.93 10.69
C ALA A 112 12.46 10.28 9.93
N SER A 113 12.62 10.21 8.60
CA SER A 113 12.76 11.38 7.71
C SER A 113 11.56 11.58 6.77
N GLY A 114 10.46 10.85 6.97
CA GLY A 114 9.30 10.87 6.07
C GLY A 114 8.90 9.49 5.59
N ILE A 115 8.17 9.40 4.48
CA ILE A 115 7.71 8.12 3.93
C ILE A 115 8.87 7.42 3.23
N ILE A 116 9.04 6.12 3.49
CA ILE A 116 9.92 5.24 2.73
C ILE A 116 9.04 4.33 1.89
N ALA A 117 9.25 4.35 0.58
CA ALA A 117 8.70 3.34 -0.31
C ALA A 117 9.80 2.34 -0.67
N LYS A 118 9.49 1.05 -0.65
CA LYS A 118 10.44 0.00 -1.03
C LYS A 118 9.80 -0.96 -2.01
N LEU A 119 10.34 -1.01 -3.21
CA LEU A 119 9.93 -1.93 -4.27
C LEU A 119 10.92 -3.09 -4.33
N THR A 120 10.41 -4.31 -4.25
CA THR A 120 11.18 -5.55 -4.42
C THR A 120 10.65 -6.29 -5.64
N ILE A 121 11.54 -6.63 -6.57
CA ILE A 121 11.21 -7.41 -7.77
C ILE A 121 11.85 -8.79 -7.62
N HIS A 122 11.04 -9.85 -7.57
CA HIS A 122 11.54 -11.23 -7.42
C HIS A 122 11.81 -11.83 -8.79
N ILE A 123 13.10 -12.00 -9.13
CA ILE A 123 13.55 -12.62 -10.38
C ILE A 123 13.54 -14.16 -10.23
N SER A 124 13.82 -14.66 -9.03
CA SER A 124 13.69 -16.05 -8.62
C SER A 124 13.45 -16.15 -7.12
N GLU A 125 13.36 -17.37 -6.57
CA GLU A 125 13.21 -17.58 -5.12
C GLU A 125 14.36 -16.99 -4.29
N GLU A 126 15.58 -16.98 -4.84
CA GLU A 126 16.78 -16.50 -4.14
C GLU A 126 17.27 -15.14 -4.65
N LYS A 127 16.79 -14.67 -5.81
CA LYS A 127 17.26 -13.44 -6.44
C LYS A 127 16.13 -12.41 -6.51
N HIS A 128 16.40 -11.26 -5.91
CA HIS A 128 15.53 -10.10 -6.02
C HIS A 128 16.35 -8.82 -6.21
N ASP A 129 15.74 -7.84 -6.87
CA ASP A 129 16.24 -6.47 -6.91
C ASP A 129 15.42 -5.62 -5.93
N GLU A 130 16.09 -4.76 -5.18
CA GLU A 130 15.46 -3.87 -4.19
C GLU A 130 15.75 -2.41 -4.53
N TYR A 131 14.69 -1.61 -4.53
CA TYR A 131 14.69 -0.18 -4.80
C TYR A 131 14.06 0.54 -3.62
N ILE A 132 14.83 1.40 -2.95
CA ILE A 132 14.34 2.19 -1.81
C ILE A 132 14.22 3.65 -2.22
N PHE A 133 13.01 4.21 -2.10
CA PHE A 133 12.70 5.59 -2.41
C PHE A 133 12.49 6.37 -1.12
N ASN A 134 13.26 7.44 -0.95
CA ASN A 134 13.03 8.41 0.11
C ASN A 134 12.03 9.45 -0.41
N ILE A 135 10.77 9.31 -0.01
CA ILE A 135 9.69 10.08 -0.63
C ILE A 135 9.73 11.54 -0.15
N ASN A 136 9.87 12.45 -1.11
CA ASN A 136 9.89 13.89 -0.88
C ASN A 136 8.48 14.45 -0.72
N SER A 137 7.50 13.88 -1.42
CA SER A 137 6.10 14.29 -1.30
C SER A 137 5.12 13.16 -1.62
N VAL A 138 3.94 13.23 -1.01
CA VAL A 138 2.79 12.39 -1.32
C VAL A 138 1.58 13.28 -1.61
N THR A 139 0.82 12.95 -2.65
CA THR A 139 -0.49 13.57 -2.94
C THR A 139 -1.53 12.46 -3.06
N TYR A 140 -2.66 12.62 -2.36
CA TYR A 140 -3.78 11.67 -2.41
C TYR A 140 -4.83 12.11 -3.46
N GLN A 141 -5.52 11.14 -4.06
CA GLN A 141 -6.55 11.34 -5.10
C GLN A 141 -7.91 10.82 -4.66
#